data_AF-A0A4Q1ALX8-F1
#
_entry.id   AF-A0A4Q1ALX8-F1
#
_cell.length_a   1.000
_cell.length_b   1.000
_cell.length_c   1.000
_cell.angle_alpha   90.00
_cell.angle_beta   90.00
_cell.angle_gamma   90.00
#
_symmetry.space_group_name_H-M   'P 1'
#
loop_
_entity.id
_entity.type
_entity.pdbx_description
1 polymer ?
#
loop_
_entity_poly.entity_id
_entity_poly.type
_entity_poly.pdbx_seq_one_letter_code
_entity_poly.pdbx_strand_id
1 'polypeptide(L)'
;MENLILIASSTFVSGLLIASLVVWFISKQKINLATRELELVKGSYENVIVSLKDNIKNLEESLKNQERSFQEKVTLERKSYETKIEALEDLIEDKKEQYENEFKIKEENLKEKIELLETSKDRLKVEFENLANKLFEENNKKSSSNLNQLLTSFKDQLNSFGKRVNDIHNEETKQRVNLLSEIKNLKELNNQISQDALNLTKALKGENKTQGDWGELILSKILEQTGLREGVEYSTQGSYTDENGKRLRPDVIVHLPQNKDIVIDSKVSLTSYVNYTESETDEQRENATKELIKSLYAHIKGLGAKSYENIEEVKTLDFVILFIPIEGAFMLAASKDNNLFKTAFENNIMLVSPSTLFATLRTIENIWRYEHQNENALLISKKAADLYDKFASFVTDIENIGTHLGRTQKSYDEAMKKLSLGRGNLLRRSEEFIELGVKAKKKIDTQKLLGE
;
A
#
# COMPACT_ATOMS: atom_id res chain seq x y z
N MET A 1 -84.80 -24.28 -115.21
CA MET A 1 -83.79 -23.46 -114.49
C MET A 1 -83.68 -23.78 -113.00
N GLU A 2 -84.65 -24.48 -112.38
CA GLU A 2 -84.62 -24.78 -110.92
C GLU A 2 -83.52 -25.78 -110.47
N ASN A 3 -83.18 -26.80 -111.28
CA ASN A 3 -82.18 -27.80 -110.90
C ASN A 3 -80.73 -27.27 -110.82
N LEU A 4 -80.39 -26.19 -111.52
CA LEU A 4 -79.04 -25.62 -111.53
C LEU A 4 -78.76 -24.78 -110.28
N ILE A 5 -79.79 -24.13 -109.72
CA ILE A 5 -79.71 -23.34 -108.48
C ILE A 5 -79.58 -24.25 -107.25
N LEU A 6 -80.24 -25.43 -107.27
CA LEU A 6 -80.21 -26.40 -106.18
C LEU A 6 -78.86 -27.15 -106.07
N ILE A 7 -78.19 -27.40 -107.19
CA ILE A 7 -76.84 -28.00 -107.22
C ILE A 7 -75.77 -26.96 -106.83
N ALA A 8 -75.92 -25.70 -107.26
CA ALA A 8 -75.04 -24.61 -106.88
C ALA A 8 -75.12 -24.26 -105.38
N SER A 9 -76.32 -24.31 -104.78
CA SER A 9 -76.48 -24.10 -103.33
C SER A 9 -75.93 -25.28 -102.51
N SER A 10 -76.12 -26.52 -102.96
CA SER A 10 -75.56 -27.72 -102.32
C SER A 10 -74.03 -27.73 -102.28
N THR A 11 -73.37 -27.35 -103.39
CA THR A 11 -71.90 -27.27 -103.50
C THR A 11 -71.31 -26.11 -102.71
N PHE A 12 -72.02 -24.99 -102.60
CA PHE A 12 -71.61 -23.86 -101.75
C PHE A 12 -71.70 -24.21 -100.26
N VAL A 13 -72.77 -24.89 -99.83
CA VAL A 13 -72.95 -25.33 -98.44
C VAL A 13 -71.91 -26.39 -98.05
N SER A 14 -71.58 -27.33 -98.95
CA SER A 14 -70.53 -28.32 -98.69
C SER A 14 -69.13 -27.68 -98.61
N GLY A 15 -68.84 -26.69 -99.46
CA GLY A 15 -67.60 -25.90 -99.38
C GLY A 15 -67.46 -25.13 -98.06
N LEU A 16 -68.53 -24.51 -97.58
CA LEU A 16 -68.58 -23.82 -96.28
C LEU A 16 -68.39 -24.78 -95.10
N LEU A 17 -68.96 -25.98 -95.16
CA LEU A 17 -68.78 -27.02 -94.13
C LEU A 17 -67.33 -27.52 -94.08
N ILE A 18 -66.69 -27.71 -95.24
CA ILE A 18 -65.28 -28.12 -95.31
C ILE A 18 -64.37 -27.00 -94.78
N ALA A 19 -64.61 -25.74 -95.17
CA ALA A 19 -63.84 -24.60 -94.65
C ALA A 19 -63.99 -24.45 -93.13
N SER A 20 -65.21 -24.61 -92.61
CA SER A 20 -65.50 -24.64 -91.18
C SER A 20 -64.75 -25.76 -90.45
N LEU A 21 -64.73 -26.98 -91.01
CA LEU A 21 -64.00 -28.12 -90.47
C LEU A 21 -62.49 -27.89 -90.45
N VAL A 22 -61.92 -27.29 -91.50
CA VAL A 22 -60.48 -26.97 -91.57
C VAL A 22 -60.11 -25.89 -90.55
N VAL A 23 -60.92 -24.83 -90.42
CA VAL A 23 -60.71 -23.77 -89.41
C VAL A 23 -60.84 -24.36 -88.00
N TRP A 24 -61.84 -25.21 -87.76
CA TRP A 24 -62.00 -25.92 -86.50
C TRP A 24 -60.80 -26.82 -86.18
N PHE A 25 -60.28 -27.56 -87.16
CA PHE A 25 -59.15 -28.45 -86.99
C PHE A 25 -57.85 -27.68 -86.67
N ILE A 26 -57.55 -26.60 -87.40
CA ILE A 26 -56.39 -25.75 -87.16
C ILE A 26 -56.49 -25.06 -85.80
N SER A 27 -57.69 -24.55 -85.45
CA SER A 27 -57.94 -23.93 -84.15
C SER A 27 -57.77 -24.93 -83.01
N LYS A 28 -58.31 -26.14 -83.16
CA LYS A 28 -58.15 -27.25 -82.20
C LYS A 28 -56.68 -27.66 -82.04
N GLN A 29 -55.90 -27.66 -83.12
CA GLN A 29 -54.47 -27.98 -83.08
C GLN A 29 -53.66 -26.89 -82.35
N LYS A 30 -53.94 -25.60 -82.62
CA LYS A 30 -53.31 -24.48 -81.89
C LYS A 30 -53.68 -24.48 -80.40
N ILE A 31 -54.96 -24.74 -80.09
CA ILE A 31 -55.42 -24.86 -78.70
C ILE A 31 -54.72 -26.00 -77.99
N ASN A 32 -54.58 -27.17 -78.64
CA ASN A 32 -53.85 -28.31 -78.08
C ASN A 32 -52.35 -28.06 -77.87
N LEU A 33 -51.71 -27.28 -78.75
CA LEU A 33 -50.30 -26.87 -78.56
C LEU A 33 -50.15 -25.91 -77.40
N ALA A 34 -51.01 -24.90 -77.31
CA ALA A 34 -51.02 -23.94 -76.22
C ALA A 34 -51.32 -24.59 -74.86
N THR A 35 -52.25 -25.55 -74.79
CA THR A 35 -52.51 -26.30 -73.55
C THR A 35 -51.32 -27.17 -73.15
N ARG A 36 -50.59 -27.75 -74.11
CA ARG A 36 -49.41 -28.56 -73.84
C ARG A 36 -48.21 -27.73 -73.34
N GLU A 37 -48.00 -26.54 -73.90
CA GLU A 37 -47.03 -25.58 -73.39
C GLU A 37 -47.41 -25.10 -71.98
N LEU A 38 -48.69 -24.83 -71.74
CA LEU A 38 -49.19 -24.44 -70.42
C LEU A 38 -48.99 -25.56 -69.38
N GLU A 39 -49.22 -26.82 -69.74
CA GLU A 39 -48.95 -27.98 -68.86
C GLU A 39 -47.47 -28.14 -68.54
N LEU A 40 -46.58 -27.97 -69.52
CA LEU A 40 -45.13 -28.03 -69.30
C LEU A 40 -44.64 -26.92 -68.37
N VAL A 41 -45.10 -25.69 -68.60
CA VAL A 41 -44.77 -24.55 -67.75
C VAL A 41 -45.31 -24.76 -66.33
N LYS A 42 -46.55 -25.23 -66.20
CA LYS A 42 -47.16 -25.53 -64.90
C LYS A 42 -46.39 -26.63 -64.14
N GLY A 43 -45.99 -27.70 -64.82
CA GLY A 43 -45.14 -28.75 -64.24
C GLY A 43 -43.76 -28.23 -63.80
N SER A 44 -43.17 -27.31 -64.55
CA SER A 44 -41.92 -26.63 -64.15
C SER A 44 -42.10 -25.82 -62.87
N TYR A 45 -43.18 -25.04 -62.76
CA TYR A 45 -43.46 -24.27 -61.54
C TYR A 45 -43.75 -25.17 -60.34
N GLU A 46 -44.48 -26.27 -60.51
CA GLU A 46 -44.74 -27.24 -59.45
C GLU A 46 -43.44 -27.87 -58.92
N ASN A 47 -42.51 -28.24 -59.82
CA ASN A 47 -41.20 -28.77 -59.42
C ASN A 47 -40.36 -27.75 -58.64
N VAL A 48 -40.36 -26.48 -59.06
CA VAL A 48 -39.67 -25.40 -58.34
C VAL A 48 -40.28 -25.20 -56.95
N ILE A 49 -41.61 -25.19 -56.83
CA ILE A 49 -42.30 -25.06 -55.55
C ILE A 49 -41.95 -26.22 -54.61
N VAL A 50 -41.91 -27.46 -55.11
CA VAL A 50 -41.50 -28.64 -54.32
C VAL A 50 -40.06 -28.49 -53.85
N SER A 51 -39.13 -28.11 -54.73
CA SER A 51 -37.74 -27.91 -54.36
C SER A 51 -37.52 -26.79 -53.33
N LEU A 52 -38.29 -25.70 -53.42
CA LEU A 52 -38.25 -24.60 -52.47
C LEU A 52 -38.81 -25.01 -51.11
N LYS A 53 -39.88 -25.81 -51.08
CA LYS A 53 -40.43 -26.36 -49.83
C LYS A 53 -39.44 -27.29 -49.14
N ASP A 54 -38.77 -28.16 -49.88
CA ASP A 54 -37.75 -29.05 -49.31
C ASP A 54 -36.55 -28.26 -48.78
N ASN A 55 -36.10 -27.23 -49.49
CA ASN A 55 -35.03 -26.34 -49.02
C ASN A 55 -35.42 -25.58 -47.76
N ILE A 56 -36.63 -25.02 -47.70
CA ILE A 56 -37.13 -24.33 -46.49
C ILE A 56 -37.16 -25.29 -45.31
N LYS A 57 -37.66 -26.52 -45.51
CA LYS A 57 -37.70 -27.54 -44.46
C LYS A 57 -36.31 -27.90 -43.95
N ASN A 58 -35.33 -28.07 -44.84
CA ASN A 58 -33.95 -28.37 -44.45
C ASN A 58 -33.28 -27.19 -43.72
N LEU A 59 -33.60 -25.95 -44.11
CA LEU A 59 -33.15 -24.73 -43.45
C LEU A 59 -33.74 -24.60 -42.04
N GLU A 60 -35.05 -24.84 -41.88
CA GLU A 60 -35.73 -24.84 -40.58
C GLU A 60 -35.13 -25.89 -39.64
N GLU A 61 -34.84 -27.09 -40.16
CA GLU A 61 -34.25 -28.17 -39.38
C GLU A 61 -32.79 -27.84 -38.95
N SER A 62 -32.01 -27.23 -39.84
CA SER A 62 -30.66 -26.76 -39.54
C SER A 62 -30.65 -25.64 -38.49
N LEU A 63 -31.59 -24.70 -38.59
CA LEU A 63 -31.71 -23.57 -37.67
C LEU A 63 -32.12 -24.04 -36.27
N LYS A 64 -33.07 -25.00 -36.20
CA LYS A 64 -33.48 -25.66 -34.96
C LYS A 64 -32.34 -26.43 -34.29
N ASN A 65 -31.52 -27.12 -35.07
CA ASN A 65 -30.34 -27.82 -34.55
C ASN A 65 -29.27 -26.84 -34.01
N GLN A 66 -29.06 -25.72 -34.71
CA GLN A 66 -28.13 -24.68 -34.27
C GLN A 66 -28.61 -24.03 -32.97
N GLU A 67 -29.91 -23.70 -32.87
CA GLU A 67 -30.52 -23.13 -31.67
C GLU A 67 -30.42 -24.08 -30.47
N ARG A 68 -30.64 -25.37 -30.68
CA ARG A 68 -30.44 -26.41 -29.66
C ARG A 68 -28.98 -26.48 -29.20
N SER A 69 -28.02 -26.48 -30.13
CA SER A 69 -26.60 -26.50 -29.79
C SER A 69 -26.14 -25.24 -29.02
N PHE A 70 -26.75 -24.09 -29.32
CA PHE A 70 -26.48 -22.85 -28.62
C PHE A 70 -27.05 -22.88 -27.21
N GLN A 71 -28.30 -23.34 -27.04
CA GLN A 71 -28.93 -23.54 -25.74
C GLN A 71 -28.14 -24.52 -24.86
N GLU A 72 -27.63 -25.62 -25.43
CA GLU A 72 -26.77 -26.57 -24.72
C GLU A 72 -25.45 -25.93 -24.26
N LYS A 73 -24.80 -25.10 -25.08
CA LYS A 73 -23.59 -24.36 -24.66
C LYS A 73 -23.87 -23.36 -23.54
N VAL A 74 -24.94 -22.58 -23.67
CA VAL A 74 -25.33 -21.58 -22.65
C VAL A 74 -25.66 -22.26 -21.32
N THR A 75 -26.36 -23.40 -21.35
CA THR A 75 -26.65 -24.16 -20.14
C THR A 75 -25.40 -24.77 -19.52
N LEU A 76 -24.44 -25.24 -20.33
CA LEU A 76 -23.17 -25.77 -19.82
C LEU A 76 -22.32 -24.68 -19.16
N GLU A 77 -22.19 -23.51 -19.79
CA GLU A 77 -21.48 -22.36 -19.22
C GLU A 77 -22.14 -21.88 -17.95
N ARG A 78 -23.47 -21.72 -17.93
CA ARG A 78 -24.22 -21.34 -16.73
C ARG A 78 -23.94 -22.29 -15.57
N LYS A 79 -23.96 -23.59 -15.83
CA LYS A 79 -23.66 -24.60 -14.82
C LYS A 79 -22.22 -24.51 -14.32
N SER A 80 -21.26 -24.23 -15.20
CA SER A 80 -19.87 -23.96 -14.81
C SER A 80 -19.73 -22.70 -13.94
N TYR A 81 -20.51 -21.65 -14.20
CA TYR A 81 -20.48 -20.44 -13.39
C TYR A 81 -21.15 -20.66 -12.03
N GLU A 82 -22.27 -21.37 -11.97
CA GLU A 82 -22.92 -21.76 -10.70
C GLU A 82 -21.94 -22.54 -9.81
N THR A 83 -21.22 -23.55 -10.33
CA THR A 83 -20.23 -24.30 -9.54
C THR A 83 -19.05 -23.43 -9.07
N LYS A 84 -18.63 -22.43 -9.86
CA LYS A 84 -17.57 -21.50 -9.45
C LYS A 84 -18.03 -20.54 -8.36
N ILE A 85 -19.28 -20.09 -8.43
CA ILE A 85 -19.88 -19.22 -7.41
C ILE A 85 -19.99 -20.00 -6.09
N GLU A 86 -20.50 -21.23 -6.12
CA GLU A 86 -20.59 -22.10 -4.94
C GLU A 86 -19.21 -22.32 -4.29
N ALA A 87 -18.18 -22.61 -5.09
CA ALA A 87 -16.81 -22.77 -4.59
C ALA A 87 -16.20 -21.46 -4.02
N LEU A 88 -16.60 -20.30 -4.54
CA LEU A 88 -16.17 -19.01 -4.01
C LEU A 88 -16.90 -18.66 -2.71
N GLU A 89 -18.17 -19.00 -2.59
CA GLU A 89 -18.96 -18.84 -1.36
C GLU A 89 -18.36 -19.69 -0.23
N ASP A 90 -18.05 -20.96 -0.49
CA ASP A 90 -17.37 -21.84 0.47
C ASP A 90 -16.00 -21.28 0.90
N LEU A 91 -15.21 -20.76 -0.05
CA LEU A 91 -13.89 -20.18 0.25
C LEU A 91 -14.01 -18.91 1.11
N ILE A 92 -15.02 -18.08 0.85
CA ILE A 92 -15.27 -16.86 1.62
C ILE A 92 -15.71 -17.22 3.04
N GLU A 93 -16.55 -18.24 3.21
CA GLU A 93 -17.00 -18.73 4.51
C GLU A 93 -15.82 -19.28 5.34
N ASP A 94 -14.97 -20.12 4.75
CA ASP A 94 -13.76 -20.66 5.40
C ASP A 94 -12.76 -19.55 5.79
N LYS A 95 -12.53 -18.57 4.89
CA LYS A 95 -11.71 -17.39 5.18
C LYS A 95 -12.27 -16.56 6.32
N LYS A 96 -13.59 -16.37 6.37
CA LYS A 96 -14.26 -15.61 7.43
C LYS A 96 -14.08 -16.30 8.77
N GLU A 97 -14.29 -17.62 8.83
CA GLU A 97 -14.11 -18.42 10.04
C GLU A 97 -12.65 -18.39 10.52
N GLN A 98 -11.67 -18.46 9.61
CA GLN A 98 -10.26 -18.29 9.96
C GLN A 98 -9.98 -16.92 10.61
N TYR A 99 -10.49 -15.83 10.02
CA TYR A 99 -10.26 -14.49 10.57
C TYR A 99 -10.98 -14.26 11.90
N GLU A 100 -12.18 -14.80 12.08
CA GLU A 100 -12.88 -14.74 13.37
C GLU A 100 -12.12 -15.51 14.46
N ASN A 101 -11.57 -16.68 14.13
CA ASN A 101 -10.74 -17.45 15.06
C ASN A 101 -9.43 -16.72 15.39
N GLU A 102 -8.72 -16.17 14.40
CA GLU A 102 -7.53 -15.34 14.66
C GLU A 102 -7.85 -14.14 15.55
N PHE A 103 -8.96 -13.46 15.28
CA PHE A 103 -9.39 -12.31 16.07
C PHE A 103 -9.67 -12.69 17.53
N LYS A 104 -10.38 -13.81 17.73
CA LYS A 104 -10.71 -14.33 19.07
C LYS A 104 -9.46 -14.74 19.85
N ILE A 105 -8.52 -15.43 19.21
CA ILE A 105 -7.22 -15.79 19.80
C ILE A 105 -6.45 -14.52 20.19
N LYS A 106 -6.48 -13.48 19.35
CA LYS A 106 -5.80 -12.22 19.62
C LYS A 106 -6.44 -11.46 20.78
N GLU A 107 -7.77 -11.51 20.90
CA GLU A 107 -8.51 -10.93 22.02
C GLU A 107 -8.21 -11.66 23.34
N GLU A 108 -8.16 -12.99 23.33
CA GLU A 108 -7.79 -13.81 24.49
C GLU A 108 -6.35 -13.54 24.94
N ASN A 109 -5.40 -13.51 24.00
CA ASN A 109 -4.00 -13.15 24.28
C ASN A 109 -3.87 -11.75 24.87
N LEU A 110 -4.70 -10.79 24.42
CA LEU A 110 -4.73 -9.44 24.98
C LEU A 110 -5.27 -9.42 26.40
N LYS A 111 -6.34 -10.16 26.69
CA LYS A 111 -6.89 -10.31 28.04
C LYS A 111 -5.88 -10.95 28.99
N GLU A 112 -5.23 -12.04 28.59
CA GLU A 112 -4.17 -12.66 29.39
C GLU A 112 -3.02 -11.69 29.67
N LYS A 113 -2.65 -10.86 28.71
CA LYS A 113 -1.57 -9.87 28.89
C LYS A 113 -1.96 -8.76 29.87
N ILE A 114 -3.22 -8.33 29.84
CA ILE A 114 -3.78 -7.38 30.80
C ILE A 114 -3.82 -8.00 32.20
N GLU A 115 -4.31 -9.23 32.32
CA GLU A 115 -4.38 -9.95 33.59
C GLU A 115 -2.98 -10.20 34.17
N LEU A 116 -2.01 -10.56 33.33
CA LEU A 116 -0.60 -10.70 33.74
C LEU A 116 -0.03 -9.38 34.25
N LEU A 117 -0.36 -8.25 33.61
CA LEU A 117 0.08 -6.92 34.05
C LEU A 117 -0.56 -6.52 35.39
N GLU A 118 -1.86 -6.78 35.57
CA GLU A 118 -2.55 -6.56 36.84
C GLU A 118 -1.97 -7.45 37.96
N THR A 119 -1.77 -8.72 37.67
CA THR A 119 -1.17 -9.68 38.62
C THR A 119 0.27 -9.29 38.97
N SER A 120 1.05 -8.83 37.99
CA SER A 120 2.41 -8.34 38.22
C SER A 120 2.42 -7.07 39.06
N LYS A 121 1.48 -6.15 38.84
CA LYS A 121 1.28 -4.95 39.65
C LYS A 121 0.94 -5.31 41.10
N ASP A 122 0.03 -6.24 41.33
CA ASP A 122 -0.36 -6.67 42.68
C ASP A 122 0.77 -7.42 43.38
N ARG A 123 1.50 -8.27 42.66
CA ARG A 123 2.67 -8.97 43.20
C ARG A 123 3.78 -8.00 43.58
N LEU A 124 4.05 -6.98 42.75
CA LEU A 124 4.99 -5.92 43.08
C LEU A 124 4.56 -5.12 44.30
N LYS A 125 3.25 -4.89 44.48
CA LYS A 125 2.70 -4.24 45.66
C LYS A 125 2.91 -5.07 46.94
N VAL A 126 2.67 -6.38 46.88
CA VAL A 126 2.89 -7.29 48.02
C VAL A 126 4.37 -7.43 48.35
N GLU A 127 5.23 -7.60 47.35
CA GLU A 127 6.69 -7.61 47.54
C GLU A 127 7.19 -6.28 48.13
N PHE A 128 6.59 -5.15 47.72
CA PHE A 128 6.86 -3.85 48.31
C PHE A 128 6.45 -3.77 49.79
N GLU A 129 5.25 -4.22 50.16
CA GLU A 129 4.81 -4.24 51.56
C GLU A 129 5.73 -5.13 52.41
N ASN A 130 6.13 -6.29 51.90
CA ASN A 130 7.04 -7.20 52.58
C ASN A 130 8.47 -6.64 52.70
N LEU A 131 9.00 -6.02 51.65
CA LEU A 131 10.32 -5.40 51.65
C LEU A 131 10.37 -4.16 52.56
N ALA A 132 9.29 -3.35 52.54
CA ALA A 132 9.14 -2.20 53.43
C ALA A 132 9.09 -2.64 54.90
N ASN A 133 8.31 -3.67 55.23
CA ASN A 133 8.24 -4.23 56.59
C ASN A 133 9.60 -4.81 57.02
N LYS A 134 10.29 -5.58 56.16
CA LYS A 134 11.64 -6.07 56.42
C LYS A 134 12.66 -4.96 56.64
N LEU A 135 12.69 -3.95 55.77
CA LEU A 135 13.60 -2.81 55.89
C LEU A 135 13.31 -1.95 57.13
N PHE A 136 12.05 -1.88 57.57
CA PHE A 136 11.64 -1.20 58.80
C PHE A 136 12.09 -1.97 60.05
N GLU A 137 11.98 -3.31 60.06
CA GLU A 137 12.49 -4.17 61.13
C GLU A 137 14.02 -4.21 61.19
N GLU A 138 14.70 -4.24 60.05
CA GLU A 138 16.16 -4.33 59.95
C GLU A 138 16.86 -3.00 60.31
N ASN A 139 16.24 -1.85 59.98
CA ASN A 139 16.78 -0.51 60.30
C ASN A 139 16.35 0.07 61.66
N ASN A 140 15.41 -0.55 62.39
CA ASN A 140 15.17 -0.20 63.80
C ASN A 140 16.43 -0.40 64.67
N LYS A 141 17.46 -1.12 64.17
CA LYS A 141 18.77 -1.27 64.80
C LYS A 141 19.82 -0.24 64.36
N LYS A 142 19.65 0.50 63.25
CA LYS A 142 20.58 1.56 62.81
C LYS A 142 19.89 2.66 61.98
N SER A 143 19.64 3.80 62.65
CA SER A 143 19.43 5.17 62.12
C SER A 143 18.16 5.48 61.29
N SER A 144 17.23 6.20 61.91
CA SER A 144 15.92 6.62 61.39
C SER A 144 15.95 7.72 60.31
N SER A 145 17.11 8.29 59.99
CA SER A 145 17.24 9.45 59.10
C SER A 145 17.28 9.10 57.61
N ASN A 146 17.81 7.93 57.23
CA ASN A 146 17.99 7.57 55.80
C ASN A 146 16.74 6.92 55.18
N LEU A 147 15.87 6.31 56.01
CA LEU A 147 14.68 5.58 55.55
C LEU A 147 13.61 6.52 54.98
N ASN A 148 13.38 7.67 55.63
CA ASN A 148 12.41 8.65 55.13
C ASN A 148 12.82 9.22 53.78
N GLN A 149 14.12 9.46 53.54
CA GLN A 149 14.59 10.01 52.28
C GLN A 149 14.50 8.99 51.13
N LEU A 150 14.82 7.72 51.38
CA LEU A 150 14.67 6.64 50.41
C LEU A 150 13.20 6.32 50.10
N LEU A 151 12.34 6.28 51.12
CA LEU A 151 10.90 6.06 50.95
C LEU A 151 10.23 7.20 50.19
N THR A 152 10.65 8.45 50.43
CA THR A 152 10.11 9.61 49.70
C THR A 152 10.57 9.58 48.25
N SER A 153 11.86 9.34 47.98
CA SER A 153 12.41 9.26 46.62
C SER A 153 11.77 8.13 45.80
N PHE A 154 11.48 6.98 46.43
CA PHE A 154 10.81 5.87 45.76
C PHE A 154 9.31 6.12 45.52
N LYS A 155 8.62 6.76 46.47
CA LYS A 155 7.23 7.21 46.29
C LYS A 155 7.12 8.23 45.16
N ASP A 156 8.08 9.13 45.05
CA ASP A 156 8.14 10.10 43.96
C ASP A 156 8.43 9.42 42.61
N GLN A 157 9.29 8.39 42.58
CA GLN A 157 9.50 7.57 41.39
C GLN A 157 8.24 6.80 40.97
N LEU A 158 7.50 6.20 41.90
CA LEU A 158 6.24 5.50 41.61
C LEU A 158 5.15 6.46 41.11
N ASN A 159 5.03 7.64 41.72
CA ASN A 159 4.14 8.69 41.25
C ASN A 159 4.53 9.18 39.85
N SER A 160 5.84 9.34 39.59
CA SER A 160 6.34 9.73 38.28
C SER A 160 6.08 8.64 37.23
N PHE A 161 6.21 7.36 37.59
CA PHE A 161 5.93 6.22 36.72
C PHE A 161 4.43 6.11 36.41
N GLY A 162 3.57 6.22 37.42
CA GLY A 162 2.11 6.24 37.23
C GLY A 162 1.66 7.41 36.35
N LYS A 163 2.25 8.60 36.52
CA LYS A 163 2.07 9.73 35.59
C LYS A 163 2.53 9.37 34.19
N ARG A 164 3.72 8.79 34.03
CA ARG A 164 4.29 8.41 32.73
C ARG A 164 3.43 7.39 31.99
N VAL A 165 2.86 6.41 32.69
CA VAL A 165 1.94 5.42 32.11
C VAL A 165 0.64 6.07 31.65
N ASN A 166 0.06 6.96 32.46
CA ASN A 166 -1.14 7.71 32.07
C ASN A 166 -0.86 8.69 30.92
N ASP A 167 0.31 9.33 30.91
CA ASP A 167 0.74 10.22 29.83
C ASP A 167 0.93 9.45 28.53
N ILE A 168 1.56 8.27 28.57
CA ILE A 168 1.69 7.38 27.40
C ILE A 168 0.32 6.95 26.88
N HIS A 169 -0.61 6.52 27.73
CA HIS A 169 -1.97 6.16 27.29
C HIS A 169 -2.74 7.33 26.70
N ASN A 170 -2.57 8.53 27.26
CA ASN A 170 -3.19 9.75 26.72
C ASN A 170 -2.56 10.17 25.38
N GLU A 171 -1.24 10.06 25.23
CA GLU A 171 -0.57 10.31 23.95
C GLU A 171 -0.98 9.28 22.90
N GLU A 172 -1.03 7.99 23.24
CA GLU A 172 -1.49 6.93 22.34
C GLU A 172 -2.94 7.17 21.88
N THR A 173 -3.81 7.56 22.81
CA THR A 173 -5.21 7.91 22.48
C THR A 173 -5.28 9.13 21.55
N LYS A 174 -4.48 10.17 21.80
CA LYS A 174 -4.37 11.34 20.91
C LYS A 174 -3.84 10.96 19.53
N GLN A 175 -2.81 10.12 19.45
CA GLN A 175 -2.28 9.61 18.19
C GLN A 175 -3.34 8.83 17.42
N ARG A 176 -4.17 8.03 18.10
CA ARG A 176 -5.26 7.28 17.48
C ARG A 176 -6.36 8.18 16.93
N VAL A 177 -6.72 9.23 17.67
CA VAL A 177 -7.69 10.24 17.22
C VAL A 177 -7.13 11.04 16.04
N ASN A 178 -5.86 11.44 16.09
CA ASN A 178 -5.19 12.11 14.98
C ASN A 178 -5.15 11.21 13.74
N LEU A 179 -4.80 9.93 13.88
CA LEU A 179 -4.80 8.97 12.79
C LEU A 179 -6.20 8.81 12.16
N LEU A 180 -7.24 8.71 12.97
CA LEU A 180 -8.63 8.65 12.48
C LEU A 180 -9.02 9.95 11.74
N SER A 181 -8.59 11.10 12.23
CA SER A 181 -8.78 12.39 11.57
C SER A 181 -8.03 12.44 10.24
N GLU A 182 -6.78 11.98 10.19
CA GLU A 182 -5.98 11.87 8.97
C GLU A 182 -6.63 10.96 7.94
N ILE A 183 -7.17 9.80 8.38
CA ILE A 183 -7.91 8.87 7.52
C ILE A 183 -9.19 9.51 6.97
N LYS A 184 -9.89 10.29 7.79
CA LYS A 184 -11.08 11.01 7.35
C LYS A 184 -10.73 12.12 6.35
N ASN A 185 -9.67 12.87 6.62
CA ASN A 185 -9.13 13.87 5.70
C ASN A 185 -8.68 13.23 4.39
N LEU A 186 -8.04 12.06 4.44
CA LEU A 186 -7.70 11.28 3.25
C LEU A 186 -8.93 10.89 2.44
N LYS A 187 -10.00 10.43 3.09
CA LYS A 187 -11.26 10.09 2.40
C LYS A 187 -11.90 11.32 1.75
N GLU A 188 -11.95 12.45 2.45
CA GLU A 188 -12.50 13.70 1.91
C GLU A 188 -11.65 14.23 0.75
N LEU A 189 -10.33 14.24 0.91
CA LEU A 189 -9.39 14.66 -0.13
C LEU A 189 -9.44 13.73 -1.33
N ASN A 190 -9.56 12.42 -1.14
CA ASN A 190 -9.71 11.46 -2.23
C ASN A 190 -11.00 11.70 -3.01
N ASN A 191 -12.11 11.97 -2.33
CA ASN A 191 -13.35 12.35 -2.99
C ASN A 191 -13.19 13.66 -3.77
N GLN A 192 -12.49 14.65 -3.19
CA GLN A 192 -12.26 15.94 -3.83
C GLN A 192 -11.33 15.83 -5.04
N ILE A 193 -10.19 15.13 -4.91
CA ILE A 193 -9.25 14.84 -6.00
C ILE A 193 -9.95 14.03 -7.09
N SER A 194 -10.77 13.05 -6.76
CA SER A 194 -11.55 12.28 -7.75
C SER A 194 -12.55 13.16 -8.51
N GLN A 195 -13.19 14.11 -7.82
CA GLN A 195 -14.13 15.04 -8.44
C GLN A 195 -13.41 16.07 -9.32
N ASP A 196 -12.31 16.64 -8.82
CA ASP A 196 -11.45 17.59 -9.54
C ASP A 196 -10.78 16.91 -10.74
N ALA A 197 -10.41 15.65 -10.61
CA ALA A 197 -9.94 14.79 -11.68
C ALA A 197 -10.97 14.68 -12.80
N LEU A 198 -12.22 14.33 -12.47
CA LEU A 198 -13.29 14.22 -13.45
C LEU A 198 -13.58 15.56 -14.13
N ASN A 199 -13.62 16.65 -13.37
CA ASN A 199 -13.90 17.98 -13.90
C ASN A 199 -12.77 18.50 -14.79
N LEU A 200 -11.51 18.29 -14.39
CA LEU A 200 -10.36 18.76 -15.14
C LEU A 200 -10.08 17.87 -16.36
N THR A 201 -10.27 16.55 -16.27
CA THR A 201 -10.11 15.67 -17.44
C THR A 201 -11.15 15.99 -18.52
N LYS A 202 -12.35 16.44 -18.12
CA LYS A 202 -13.35 17.01 -19.03
C LYS A 202 -12.91 18.36 -19.63
N ALA A 203 -12.25 19.21 -18.83
CA ALA A 203 -11.78 20.52 -19.28
C ALA A 203 -10.53 20.47 -20.18
N LEU A 204 -9.65 19.48 -20.02
CA LEU A 204 -8.39 19.29 -20.75
C LEU A 204 -8.51 18.31 -21.93
N LYS A 205 -9.73 18.13 -22.44
CA LYS A 205 -10.02 17.18 -23.53
C LYS A 205 -9.24 17.56 -24.80
N GLY A 206 -8.37 16.66 -25.27
CA GLY A 206 -7.65 16.78 -26.55
C GLY A 206 -6.20 17.24 -26.46
N GLU A 207 -5.70 17.62 -25.28
CA GLU A 207 -4.31 18.01 -25.07
C GLU A 207 -3.55 16.97 -24.23
N ASN A 208 -2.95 15.97 -24.89
CA ASN A 208 -2.18 14.90 -24.23
C ASN A 208 -1.05 15.42 -23.32
N LYS A 209 -0.55 16.62 -23.58
CA LYS A 209 0.53 17.24 -22.79
C LYS A 209 0.02 17.76 -21.44
N THR A 210 -1.10 18.49 -21.42
CA THR A 210 -1.67 19.05 -20.19
C THR A 210 -2.27 17.97 -19.27
N GLN A 211 -2.73 16.85 -19.82
CA GLN A 211 -3.10 15.67 -19.00
C GLN A 211 -1.89 15.03 -18.31
N GLY A 212 -0.74 14.95 -18.99
CA GLY A 212 0.50 14.47 -18.40
C GLY A 212 1.00 15.40 -17.29
N ASP A 213 1.05 16.70 -17.57
CA ASP A 213 1.47 17.73 -16.62
C ASP A 213 0.58 17.74 -15.34
N TRP A 214 -0.70 17.37 -15.47
CA TRP A 214 -1.61 17.25 -14.33
C TRP A 214 -1.40 15.96 -13.51
N GLY A 215 -1.08 14.84 -14.16
CA GLY A 215 -0.68 13.61 -13.48
C GLY A 215 0.56 13.82 -12.60
N GLU A 216 1.54 14.57 -13.12
CA GLU A 216 2.74 14.98 -12.39
C GLU A 216 2.40 15.90 -11.20
N LEU A 217 1.47 16.85 -11.38
CA LEU A 217 1.02 17.75 -10.31
C LEU A 217 0.35 17.00 -9.15
N ILE A 218 -0.48 15.99 -9.45
CA ILE A 218 -1.06 15.14 -8.40
C ILE A 218 0.02 14.35 -7.69
N LEU A 219 0.94 13.74 -8.44
CA LEU A 219 2.05 12.97 -7.88
C LEU A 219 2.87 13.84 -6.90
N SER A 220 3.22 15.07 -7.30
CA SER A 220 3.91 16.04 -6.43
C SER A 220 3.13 16.33 -5.14
N LYS A 221 1.83 16.60 -5.25
CA LYS A 221 0.98 16.85 -4.07
C LYS A 221 0.92 15.67 -3.12
N ILE A 222 0.85 14.44 -3.64
CA ILE A 222 0.83 13.23 -2.79
C ILE A 222 2.17 13.10 -2.07
N LEU A 223 3.30 13.29 -2.76
CA LEU A 223 4.64 13.24 -2.17
C LEU A 223 4.80 14.26 -1.04
N GLU A 224 4.45 15.52 -1.28
CA GLU A 224 4.47 16.61 -0.28
C GLU A 224 3.65 16.27 0.98
N GLN A 225 2.48 15.66 0.80
CA GLN A 225 1.59 15.32 1.91
C GLN A 225 2.01 14.10 2.71
N THR A 226 2.78 13.18 2.12
CA THR A 226 3.20 11.93 2.80
C THR A 226 4.27 12.18 3.87
N GLY A 227 4.90 13.36 3.88
CA GLY A 227 5.94 13.76 4.83
C GLY A 227 7.36 13.40 4.38
N LEU A 228 7.52 12.88 3.15
CA LEU A 228 8.82 12.65 2.53
C LEU A 228 9.47 14.00 2.16
N ARG A 229 10.80 14.11 2.26
CA ARG A 229 11.55 15.33 1.94
C ARG A 229 12.26 15.17 0.60
N GLU A 230 12.10 16.19 -0.24
CA GLU A 230 12.79 16.25 -1.52
C GLU A 230 14.31 16.36 -1.31
N GLY A 231 15.07 15.61 -2.12
CA GLY A 231 16.53 15.52 -2.04
C GLY A 231 17.05 14.56 -0.96
N VAL A 232 16.17 13.95 -0.15
CA VAL A 232 16.54 12.96 0.86
C VAL A 232 15.79 11.66 0.63
N GLU A 233 14.47 11.63 0.86
CA GLU A 233 13.66 10.43 0.68
C GLU A 233 13.06 10.31 -0.72
N TYR A 234 13.00 11.39 -1.49
CA TYR A 234 12.65 11.31 -2.91
C TYR A 234 13.36 12.40 -3.73
N SER A 235 13.48 12.18 -5.03
CA SER A 235 14.04 13.13 -5.99
C SER A 235 13.15 13.24 -7.23
N THR A 236 12.95 14.49 -7.69
CA THR A 236 12.18 14.81 -8.90
C THR A 236 13.13 15.15 -10.05
N GLN A 237 12.78 14.72 -11.27
CA GLN A 237 13.48 15.09 -12.52
C GLN A 237 15.02 14.96 -12.53
N GLY A 238 15.53 13.74 -12.46
CA GLY A 238 16.88 13.43 -12.94
C GLY A 238 16.87 13.04 -14.43
N SER A 239 17.67 13.72 -15.26
CA SER A 239 17.91 13.26 -16.64
C SER A 239 19.03 12.23 -16.61
N TYR A 240 18.68 10.96 -16.46
CA TYR A 240 19.67 9.88 -16.41
C TYR A 240 20.00 9.38 -17.81
N THR A 241 21.27 9.07 -18.03
CA THR A 241 21.77 8.55 -19.31
C THR A 241 22.12 7.09 -19.09
N ASP A 242 21.39 6.18 -19.72
CA ASP A 242 21.72 4.74 -19.72
C ASP A 242 23.09 4.51 -20.38
N GLU A 243 23.72 3.36 -20.12
CA GLU A 243 25.01 2.93 -20.68
C GLU A 243 25.03 2.98 -22.23
N ASN A 244 23.84 2.91 -22.85
CA ASN A 244 23.62 2.99 -24.29
C ASN A 244 23.37 4.42 -24.84
N GLY A 245 23.55 5.47 -24.02
CA GLY A 245 23.34 6.87 -24.42
C GLY A 245 21.86 7.28 -24.55
N LYS A 246 20.93 6.43 -24.11
CA LYS A 246 19.48 6.70 -24.16
C LYS A 246 19.06 7.43 -22.90
N ARG A 247 18.48 8.63 -23.04
CA ARG A 247 17.93 9.38 -21.90
C ARG A 247 16.72 8.65 -21.33
N LEU A 248 16.84 8.19 -20.09
CA LEU A 248 15.74 7.71 -19.27
C LEU A 248 15.40 8.81 -18.28
N ARG A 249 14.13 9.22 -18.28
CA ARG A 249 13.59 10.21 -17.35
C ARG A 249 12.49 9.54 -16.54
N PRO A 250 12.80 8.97 -15.38
CA PRO A 250 11.77 8.64 -14.39
C PRO A 250 11.16 9.95 -13.88
N ASP A 251 9.85 9.96 -13.63
CA ASP A 251 9.17 11.16 -13.15
C ASP A 251 9.59 11.47 -11.70
N VAL A 252 9.63 10.43 -10.85
CA VAL A 252 10.08 10.51 -9.46
C VAL A 252 10.83 9.23 -9.06
N ILE A 253 11.88 9.39 -8.25
CA ILE A 253 12.57 8.28 -7.56
C ILE A 253 12.35 8.46 -6.05
N VAL A 254 11.90 7.40 -5.39
CA VAL A 254 11.72 7.33 -3.93
C VAL A 254 12.81 6.43 -3.36
N HIS A 255 13.59 6.96 -2.44
CA HIS A 255 14.68 6.28 -1.78
C HIS A 255 14.15 5.55 -0.54
N LEU A 256 14.54 4.29 -0.38
CA LEU A 256 14.24 3.47 0.79
C LEU A 256 15.50 3.25 1.63
N PRO A 257 15.33 2.89 2.91
CA PRO A 257 16.43 2.42 3.73
C PRO A 257 17.18 1.25 3.07
N GLN A 258 18.44 1.07 3.45
CA GLN A 258 19.34 0.06 2.88
C GLN A 258 19.75 0.32 1.41
N ASN A 259 19.70 1.57 0.95
CA ASN A 259 20.13 1.95 -0.41
C ASN A 259 19.31 1.25 -1.51
N LYS A 260 17.99 1.18 -1.36
CA LYS A 260 17.08 0.69 -2.40
C LYS A 260 16.27 1.85 -2.96
N ASP A 261 15.87 1.74 -4.22
CA ASP A 261 15.10 2.78 -4.90
C ASP A 261 13.82 2.23 -5.55
N ILE A 262 12.75 3.01 -5.48
CA ILE A 262 11.50 2.79 -6.21
C ILE A 262 11.31 3.92 -7.20
N VAL A 263 11.05 3.58 -8.46
CA VAL A 263 10.73 4.54 -9.52
C VAL A 263 9.21 4.65 -9.66
N ILE A 264 8.70 5.88 -9.78
CA ILE A 264 7.30 6.17 -10.07
C ILE A 264 7.20 6.80 -11.47
N ASP A 265 6.37 6.21 -12.34
CA ASP A 265 6.02 6.72 -13.67
C ASP A 265 4.52 7.07 -13.68
N SER A 266 4.18 8.31 -14.06
CA SER A 266 2.83 8.88 -13.99
C SER A 266 2.14 9.04 -15.34
N LYS A 267 2.78 8.60 -16.43
CA LYS A 267 2.40 8.99 -17.80
C LYS A 267 1.32 8.10 -18.41
N VAL A 268 0.20 7.93 -17.71
CA VAL A 268 -0.95 7.18 -18.22
C VAL A 268 -1.91 8.13 -18.93
N SER A 269 -2.15 7.89 -20.23
CA SER A 269 -3.20 8.60 -20.96
C SER A 269 -4.58 8.04 -20.59
N LEU A 270 -5.47 8.92 -20.11
CA LEU A 270 -6.81 8.56 -19.61
C LEU A 270 -7.95 9.05 -20.50
N THR A 271 -7.66 9.35 -21.78
CA THR A 271 -8.67 9.77 -22.76
C THR A 271 -9.82 8.74 -22.87
N SER A 272 -9.50 7.45 -22.83
CA SER A 272 -10.50 6.37 -22.88
C SER A 272 -11.42 6.35 -21.66
N TYR A 273 -10.95 6.79 -20.48
CA TYR A 273 -11.81 6.90 -19.29
C TYR A 273 -12.78 8.08 -19.41
N VAL A 274 -12.36 9.21 -19.97
CA VAL A 274 -13.28 10.32 -20.28
C VAL A 274 -14.38 9.85 -21.23
N ASN A 275 -13.99 9.21 -22.32
CA ASN A 275 -14.92 8.67 -23.31
C ASN A 275 -15.92 7.70 -22.65
N TYR A 276 -15.47 6.85 -21.72
CA TYR A 276 -16.34 5.99 -20.93
C TYR A 276 -17.38 6.78 -20.13
N THR A 277 -16.95 7.83 -19.41
CA THR A 277 -17.86 8.65 -18.58
C THR A 277 -18.86 9.48 -19.39
N GLU A 278 -18.53 9.81 -20.63
CA GLU A 278 -19.37 10.61 -21.55
C GLU A 278 -20.22 9.74 -22.48
N SER A 279 -20.03 8.42 -22.49
CA SER A 279 -20.76 7.50 -23.37
C SER A 279 -22.23 7.39 -22.99
N GLU A 280 -23.10 7.58 -23.98
CA GLU A 280 -24.55 7.51 -23.80
C GLU A 280 -25.09 6.08 -23.98
N THR A 281 -24.38 5.24 -24.75
CA THR A 281 -24.77 3.85 -25.03
C THR A 281 -23.84 2.85 -24.35
N ASP A 282 -24.36 1.66 -24.06
CA ASP A 282 -23.57 0.58 -23.46
C ASP A 282 -22.45 0.08 -24.38
N GLU A 283 -22.68 0.10 -25.69
CA GLU A 283 -21.66 -0.27 -26.69
C GLU A 283 -20.48 0.70 -26.70
N GLN A 284 -20.74 2.01 -26.59
CA GLN A 284 -19.69 3.03 -26.46
C GLN A 284 -18.91 2.86 -25.15
N ARG A 285 -19.61 2.59 -24.03
CA ARG A 285 -18.98 2.31 -22.74
C ARG A 285 -18.07 1.09 -22.80
N GLU A 286 -18.50 0.02 -23.45
CA GLU A 286 -17.71 -1.20 -23.57
C GLU A 286 -16.45 -0.99 -24.43
N ASN A 287 -16.57 -0.28 -25.55
CA ASN A 287 -15.43 0.06 -26.41
C ASN A 287 -14.41 0.94 -25.69
N ALA A 288 -14.86 1.99 -24.99
CA ALA A 288 -13.99 2.86 -24.20
C ALA A 288 -13.27 2.11 -23.07
N THR A 289 -13.96 1.14 -22.44
CA THR A 289 -13.35 0.26 -21.42
C THR A 289 -12.24 -0.61 -22.02
N LYS A 290 -12.48 -1.23 -23.19
CA LYS A 290 -11.48 -2.05 -23.89
C LYS A 290 -10.25 -1.23 -24.27
N GLU A 291 -10.45 0.00 -24.74
CA GLU A 291 -9.34 0.91 -25.05
C GLU A 291 -8.52 1.30 -23.81
N LEU A 292 -9.19 1.57 -22.68
CA LEU A 292 -8.51 1.86 -21.41
C LEU A 292 -7.60 0.70 -20.99
N ILE A 293 -8.13 -0.52 -20.96
CA ILE A 293 -7.37 -1.72 -20.57
C ILE A 293 -6.20 -1.94 -21.53
N LYS A 294 -6.43 -1.81 -22.85
CA LYS A 294 -5.38 -1.93 -23.87
C LYS A 294 -4.27 -0.91 -23.68
N SER A 295 -4.62 0.34 -23.35
CA SER A 295 -3.66 1.42 -23.06
C SER A 295 -2.80 1.07 -21.84
N LEU A 296 -3.41 0.56 -20.77
CA LEU A 296 -2.68 0.14 -19.57
C LEU A 296 -1.71 -0.99 -19.85
N TYR A 297 -2.10 -2.03 -20.59
CA TYR A 297 -1.16 -3.09 -21.00
C TYR A 297 -0.02 -2.58 -21.87
N ALA A 298 -0.29 -1.63 -22.76
CA ALA A 298 0.75 -1.01 -23.58
C ALA A 298 1.76 -0.25 -22.70
N HIS A 299 1.30 0.46 -21.67
CA HIS A 299 2.16 1.12 -20.69
C HIS A 299 2.93 0.14 -19.83
N ILE A 300 2.29 -0.93 -19.30
CA ILE A 300 2.97 -1.98 -18.53
C ILE A 300 4.10 -2.59 -19.36
N LYS A 301 3.82 -3.01 -20.60
CA LYS A 301 4.82 -3.59 -21.50
C LYS A 301 5.92 -2.59 -21.87
N GLY A 302 5.55 -1.34 -22.10
CA GLY A 302 6.51 -0.29 -22.44
C GLY A 302 7.44 0.06 -21.28
N LEU A 303 6.94 0.01 -20.04
CA LEU A 303 7.69 0.29 -18.83
C LEU A 303 8.57 -0.88 -18.42
N GLY A 304 8.07 -2.12 -18.53
CA GLY A 304 8.85 -3.33 -18.27
C GLY A 304 10.01 -3.53 -19.26
N ALA A 305 9.91 -2.94 -20.45
CA ALA A 305 10.99 -2.91 -21.43
C ALA A 305 12.05 -1.80 -21.18
N LYS A 306 11.80 -0.87 -20.25
CA LYS A 306 12.79 0.14 -19.84
C LYS A 306 13.60 -0.44 -18.69
N SER A 307 14.88 -0.75 -18.94
CA SER A 307 15.82 -1.24 -17.94
C SER A 307 16.27 -0.12 -16.99
N TYR A 308 15.37 0.34 -16.11
CA TYR A 308 15.72 1.31 -15.05
C TYR A 308 16.79 0.75 -14.08
N GLU A 309 16.96 -0.57 -14.05
CA GLU A 309 18.03 -1.28 -13.33
C GLU A 309 19.46 -0.89 -13.78
N ASN A 310 19.62 -0.31 -14.98
CA ASN A 310 20.92 0.06 -15.55
C ASN A 310 21.29 1.55 -15.31
N ILE A 311 20.50 2.30 -14.55
CA ILE A 311 20.84 3.70 -14.22
C ILE A 311 21.90 3.67 -13.11
N GLU A 312 23.10 4.19 -13.38
CA GLU A 312 24.24 4.19 -12.42
C GLU A 312 23.90 4.84 -11.06
N GLU A 313 23.00 5.82 -11.01
CA GLU A 313 22.56 6.47 -9.77
C GLU A 313 21.42 5.76 -9.03
N VAL A 314 20.75 4.76 -9.63
CA VAL A 314 19.63 4.03 -9.03
C VAL A 314 20.12 2.73 -8.43
N LYS A 315 20.01 2.59 -7.11
CA LYS A 315 20.51 1.42 -6.39
C LYS A 315 19.41 0.37 -6.27
N THR A 316 19.59 -0.77 -6.94
CA THR A 316 18.77 -2.00 -6.86
C THR A 316 17.26 -1.76 -6.79
N LEU A 317 16.59 -1.88 -7.94
CA LEU A 317 15.13 -1.74 -8.03
C LEU A 317 14.42 -2.99 -7.49
N ASP A 318 13.43 -2.81 -6.60
CA ASP A 318 12.52 -3.91 -6.22
C ASP A 318 11.30 -3.97 -7.17
N PHE A 319 10.73 -2.83 -7.57
CA PHE A 319 9.64 -2.73 -8.55
C PHE A 319 9.48 -1.29 -9.05
N VAL A 320 8.83 -1.12 -10.22
CA VAL A 320 8.40 0.19 -10.74
C VAL A 320 6.94 0.43 -10.38
N ILE A 321 6.61 1.62 -9.90
CA ILE A 321 5.23 2.04 -9.67
C ILE A 321 4.69 2.72 -10.93
N LEU A 322 3.60 2.18 -11.49
CA LEU A 322 2.81 2.84 -12.52
C LEU A 322 1.62 3.54 -11.86
N PHE A 323 1.65 4.87 -11.84
CA PHE A 323 0.65 5.71 -11.20
C PHE A 323 -0.50 6.05 -12.17
N ILE A 324 -1.73 5.74 -11.77
CA ILE A 324 -2.95 6.10 -12.48
C ILE A 324 -3.62 7.25 -11.71
N PRO A 325 -3.61 8.49 -12.24
CA PRO A 325 -4.04 9.67 -11.47
C PRO A 325 -5.55 9.77 -11.22
N ILE A 326 -6.37 8.92 -11.85
CA ILE A 326 -7.82 8.88 -11.66
C ILE A 326 -8.23 7.55 -11.03
N GLU A 327 -8.69 7.62 -9.78
CA GLU A 327 -9.14 6.46 -9.00
C GLU A 327 -10.24 5.67 -9.73
N GLY A 328 -11.23 6.35 -10.31
CA GLY A 328 -12.31 5.71 -11.04
C GLY A 328 -11.84 4.94 -12.29
N ALA A 329 -10.77 5.39 -12.94
CA ALA A 329 -10.17 4.68 -14.08
C ALA A 329 -9.45 3.41 -13.63
N PHE A 330 -8.71 3.50 -12.51
CA PHE A 330 -8.07 2.35 -11.88
C PHE A 330 -9.10 1.29 -11.48
N MET A 331 -10.17 1.69 -10.77
CA MET A 331 -11.24 0.78 -10.34
C MET A 331 -12.00 0.16 -11.52
N LEU A 332 -12.27 0.94 -12.57
CA LEU A 332 -12.91 0.43 -13.78
C LEU A 332 -12.06 -0.64 -14.44
N ALA A 333 -10.76 -0.38 -14.65
CA ALA A 333 -9.85 -1.35 -15.25
C ALA A 333 -9.72 -2.61 -14.39
N ALA A 334 -9.55 -2.45 -13.07
CA ALA A 334 -9.48 -3.54 -12.09
C ALA A 334 -10.73 -4.44 -12.09
N SER A 335 -11.92 -3.84 -12.18
CA SER A 335 -13.19 -4.59 -12.16
C SER A 335 -13.50 -5.34 -13.46
N LYS A 336 -12.85 -4.95 -14.56
CA LYS A 336 -13.14 -5.48 -15.91
C LYS A 336 -12.10 -6.47 -16.41
N ASP A 337 -10.88 -6.44 -15.85
CA ASP A 337 -9.84 -7.40 -16.18
C ASP A 337 -9.10 -7.91 -14.91
N ASN A 338 -9.40 -9.16 -14.55
CA ASN A 338 -8.78 -9.83 -13.41
C ASN A 338 -7.30 -10.17 -13.61
N ASN A 339 -6.79 -10.18 -14.84
CA ASN A 339 -5.38 -10.49 -15.13
C ASN A 339 -4.48 -9.26 -15.14
N LEU A 340 -5.05 -8.05 -15.16
CA LEU A 340 -4.28 -6.81 -15.29
C LEU A 340 -3.19 -6.66 -14.20
N PHE A 341 -3.56 -6.88 -12.93
CA PHE A 341 -2.61 -6.83 -11.81
C PHE A 341 -1.57 -7.95 -11.88
N LYS A 342 -1.99 -9.16 -12.27
CA LYS A 342 -1.09 -10.30 -12.40
C LYS A 342 -0.02 -10.02 -13.46
N THR A 343 -0.42 -9.53 -14.63
CA THR A 343 0.53 -9.17 -15.69
C THR A 343 1.43 -8.01 -15.31
N ALA A 344 0.91 -6.98 -14.61
CA ALA A 344 1.75 -5.90 -14.10
C ALA A 344 2.83 -6.45 -13.14
N PHE A 345 2.42 -7.30 -12.19
CA PHE A 345 3.33 -7.90 -11.21
C PHE A 345 4.38 -8.81 -11.85
N GLU A 346 4.02 -9.63 -12.84
CA GLU A 346 4.96 -10.45 -13.61
C GLU A 346 6.00 -9.63 -14.39
N ASN A 347 5.73 -8.34 -14.63
CA ASN A 347 6.67 -7.40 -15.25
C ASN A 347 7.37 -6.50 -14.21
N ASN A 348 7.33 -6.85 -12.93
CA ASN A 348 7.86 -6.04 -11.81
C ASN A 348 7.26 -4.63 -11.73
N ILE A 349 5.98 -4.49 -12.09
CA ILE A 349 5.25 -3.23 -12.09
C ILE A 349 4.09 -3.29 -11.10
N MET A 350 4.03 -2.31 -10.21
CA MET A 350 2.93 -2.11 -9.27
C MET A 350 1.99 -1.02 -9.80
N LEU A 351 0.74 -1.39 -10.09
CA LEU A 351 -0.31 -0.43 -10.43
C LEU A 351 -0.82 0.23 -9.17
N VAL A 352 -0.82 1.56 -9.12
CA VAL A 352 -1.33 2.31 -7.97
C VAL A 352 -2.23 3.46 -8.40
N SER A 353 -3.28 3.71 -7.61
CA SER A 353 -4.11 4.91 -7.68
C SER A 353 -3.63 5.95 -6.65
N PRO A 354 -4.20 7.17 -6.61
CA PRO A 354 -3.82 8.19 -5.63
C PRO A 354 -3.90 7.68 -4.18
N SER A 355 -4.94 6.92 -3.87
CA SER A 355 -5.17 6.34 -2.54
C SER A 355 -4.09 5.34 -2.16
N THR A 356 -3.80 4.40 -3.07
CA THR A 356 -2.83 3.33 -2.82
C THR A 356 -1.42 3.90 -2.80
N LEU A 357 -1.10 4.84 -3.67
CA LEU A 357 0.20 5.53 -3.68
C LEU A 357 0.43 6.26 -2.36
N PHE A 358 -0.55 7.02 -1.86
CA PHE A 358 -0.44 7.69 -0.57
C PHE A 358 -0.15 6.68 0.55
N ALA A 359 -0.90 5.58 0.60
CA ALA A 359 -0.70 4.52 1.59
C ALA A 359 0.70 3.90 1.50
N THR A 360 1.17 3.61 0.28
CA THR A 360 2.51 3.07 0.03
C THR A 360 3.60 4.03 0.48
N LEU A 361 3.53 5.31 0.09
CA LEU A 361 4.49 6.33 0.49
C LEU A 361 4.47 6.59 2.00
N ARG A 362 3.30 6.55 2.64
CA ARG A 362 3.18 6.65 4.10
C ARG A 362 3.80 5.45 4.81
N THR A 363 3.69 4.26 4.24
CA THR A 363 4.43 3.09 4.73
C THR A 363 5.93 3.32 4.61
N ILE A 364 6.41 3.85 3.48
CA ILE A 364 7.84 4.17 3.28
C ILE A 364 8.33 5.21 4.31
N GLU A 365 7.56 6.27 4.57
CA GLU A 365 7.88 7.26 5.62
C GLU A 365 7.97 6.60 7.00
N ASN A 366 7.04 5.70 7.34
CA ASN A 366 7.10 4.98 8.61
C ASN A 366 8.35 4.09 8.73
N ILE A 367 8.79 3.47 7.64
CA ILE A 367 10.03 2.68 7.60
C ILE A 367 11.23 3.61 7.84
N TRP A 368 11.30 4.78 7.20
CA TRP A 368 12.33 5.78 7.46
C TRP A 368 12.35 6.25 8.91
N ARG A 369 11.17 6.51 9.50
CA ARG A 369 11.08 6.90 10.91
C ARG A 369 11.64 5.81 11.82
N TYR A 370 11.37 4.54 11.52
CA TYR A 370 11.91 3.41 12.26
C TYR A 370 13.44 3.32 12.12
N GLU A 371 13.97 3.47 10.91
CA GLU A 371 15.42 3.44 10.65
C GLU A 371 16.14 4.56 11.43
N HIS A 372 15.63 5.79 11.37
CA HIS A 372 16.21 6.91 12.12
C HIS A 372 16.12 6.72 13.63
N GLN A 373 15.05 6.10 14.15
CA GLN A 373 14.97 5.76 15.57
C GLN A 373 16.03 4.73 15.96
N ASN A 374 16.26 3.73 15.11
CA ASN A 374 17.26 2.69 15.33
C ASN A 374 18.69 3.28 15.31
N GLU A 375 19.02 4.11 14.32
CA GLU A 375 20.31 4.82 14.23
C GLU A 375 20.56 5.69 15.46
N ASN A 376 19.55 6.46 15.89
CA ASN A 376 19.65 7.31 17.07
C ASN A 376 19.80 6.50 18.36
N ALA A 377 19.10 5.37 18.50
CA ALA A 377 19.24 4.48 19.64
C ALA A 377 20.65 3.91 19.74
N LEU A 378 21.24 3.50 18.62
CA LEU A 378 22.63 3.04 18.53
C LEU A 378 23.62 4.15 18.92
N LEU A 379 23.40 5.38 18.43
CA LEU A 379 24.22 6.53 18.79
C LEU A 379 24.10 6.86 20.28
N ILE A 380 22.89 6.84 20.85
CA ILE A 380 22.65 7.07 22.28
C ILE A 380 23.35 6.00 23.11
N SER A 381 23.22 4.72 22.74
CA SER A 381 23.89 3.60 23.42
C SER A 381 25.41 3.80 23.45
N LYS A 382 26.01 4.15 22.30
CA LYS A 382 27.43 4.46 22.21
C LYS A 382 27.83 5.64 23.11
N LYS A 383 27.08 6.74 23.07
CA LYS A 383 27.34 7.92 23.92
C LYS A 383 27.17 7.62 25.40
N ALA A 384 26.23 6.76 25.78
CA ALA A 384 26.03 6.33 27.15
C ALA A 384 27.21 5.47 27.65
N ALA A 385 27.73 4.57 26.82
CA ALA A 385 28.93 3.80 27.12
C ALA A 385 30.15 4.70 27.32
N ASP A 386 30.42 5.63 26.38
CA ASP A 386 31.51 6.60 26.49
C ASP A 386 31.40 7.44 27.79
N LEU A 387 30.18 7.81 28.18
CA LEU A 387 29.92 8.56 29.40
C LEU A 387 30.18 7.72 30.65
N TYR A 388 29.76 6.45 30.66
CA TYR A 388 30.00 5.53 31.77
C TYR A 388 31.49 5.32 32.01
N ASP A 389 32.27 5.07 30.96
CA ASP A 389 33.72 4.89 31.05
C ASP A 389 34.41 6.12 31.63
N LYS A 390 33.94 7.32 31.24
CA LYS A 390 34.45 8.58 31.77
C LYS A 390 34.09 8.78 33.24
N PHE A 391 32.88 8.40 33.65
CA PHE A 391 32.49 8.39 35.06
C PHE A 391 33.31 7.41 35.88
N ALA A 392 33.55 6.20 35.37
CA ALA A 392 34.38 5.21 36.05
C ALA A 392 35.81 5.74 36.27
N SER A 393 36.40 6.36 35.24
CA SER A 393 37.72 7.02 35.35
C SER A 393 37.72 8.14 36.40
N PHE A 394 36.67 8.96 36.42
CA PHE A 394 36.53 10.04 37.41
C PHE A 394 36.39 9.50 38.85
N VAL A 395 35.69 8.39 39.05
CA VAL A 395 35.61 7.73 40.37
C VAL A 395 37.01 7.30 40.83
N THR A 396 37.82 6.71 39.95
CA THR A 396 39.23 6.38 40.26
C THR A 396 40.06 7.62 40.61
N ASP A 397 39.87 8.74 39.92
CA ASP A 397 40.55 9.99 40.25
C ASP A 397 40.17 10.48 41.67
N ILE A 398 38.89 10.38 42.05
CA ILE A 398 38.42 10.73 43.41
C ILE A 398 39.00 9.78 44.47
N GLU A 399 39.07 8.48 44.21
CA GLU A 399 39.70 7.50 45.11
C GLU A 399 41.20 7.82 45.32
N ASN A 400 41.89 8.19 44.25
CA ASN A 400 43.29 8.62 44.31
C ASN A 400 43.44 9.89 45.15
N ILE A 401 42.57 10.90 44.95
CA ILE A 401 42.55 12.12 45.77
C ILE A 401 42.35 11.78 47.25
N GLY A 402 41.39 10.90 47.58
CA GLY A 402 41.17 10.44 48.95
C GLY A 402 42.40 9.79 49.57
N THR A 403 43.11 8.97 48.78
CA THR A 403 44.38 8.35 49.19
C THR A 403 45.48 9.39 49.45
N HIS A 404 45.61 10.39 48.58
CA HIS A 404 46.56 11.48 48.74
C HIS A 404 46.25 12.34 49.96
N LEU A 405 44.99 12.67 50.21
CA LEU A 405 44.58 13.39 51.42
C LEU A 405 44.94 12.60 52.69
N GLY A 406 44.72 11.29 52.71
CA GLY A 406 45.13 10.43 53.81
C GLY A 406 46.66 10.43 54.03
N ARG A 407 47.46 10.48 52.97
CA ARG A 407 48.93 10.60 53.07
C ARG A 407 49.36 11.98 53.58
N THR A 408 48.70 13.04 53.11
CA THR A 408 48.94 14.41 53.59
C THR A 408 48.61 14.52 55.07
N GLN A 409 47.48 13.97 55.52
CA GLN A 409 47.10 13.94 56.93
C GLN A 409 48.13 13.20 57.78
N LYS A 410 48.59 12.00 57.36
CA LYS A 410 49.64 11.27 58.07
C LYS A 410 50.94 12.06 58.17
N SER A 411 51.36 12.70 57.07
CA SER A 411 52.58 13.52 57.04
C SER A 411 52.47 14.73 57.96
N TYR A 412 51.30 15.36 58.01
CA TYR A 412 50.97 16.43 58.95
C TYR A 412 51.04 15.94 60.40
N ASP A 413 50.41 14.80 60.71
CA ASP A 413 50.41 14.22 62.05
C ASP A 413 51.83 13.85 62.51
N GLU A 414 52.68 13.31 61.62
CA GLU A 414 54.08 13.01 61.91
C GLU A 414 54.92 14.28 62.14
N ALA A 415 54.72 15.32 61.33
CA ALA A 415 55.36 16.62 61.54
C ALA A 415 54.95 17.20 62.90
N MET A 416 53.66 17.11 63.26
CA MET A 416 53.14 17.57 64.54
C MET A 416 53.67 16.76 65.72
N LYS A 417 53.84 15.44 65.58
CA LYS A 417 54.54 14.61 66.58
C LYS A 417 55.99 15.04 66.77
N LYS A 418 56.73 15.34 65.71
CA LYS A 418 58.12 15.82 65.82
C LYS A 418 58.18 17.23 66.43
N LEU A 419 57.20 18.07 66.14
CA LEU A 419 57.12 19.44 66.63
C LEU A 419 56.71 19.51 68.11
N SER A 420 55.58 18.92 68.50
CA SER A 420 54.94 19.16 69.81
C SER A 420 54.40 17.93 70.54
N LEU A 421 53.88 16.91 69.85
CA LEU A 421 53.13 15.81 70.50
C LEU A 421 53.98 14.57 70.87
N GLY A 422 55.12 14.37 70.22
CA GLY A 422 55.95 13.17 70.35
C GLY A 422 56.95 13.21 71.51
N ARG A 423 57.44 12.04 71.93
CA ARG A 423 58.47 11.92 72.97
C ARG A 423 59.79 12.52 72.48
N GLY A 424 60.27 13.56 73.17
CA GLY A 424 61.48 14.28 72.77
C GLY A 424 61.28 15.25 71.60
N ASN A 425 60.05 15.76 71.42
CA ASN A 425 59.70 16.76 70.41
C ASN A 425 60.58 18.03 70.48
N LEU A 426 60.62 18.75 69.35
CA LEU A 426 61.47 19.94 69.18
C LEU A 426 61.09 21.09 70.11
N LEU A 427 59.79 21.27 70.39
CA LEU A 427 59.31 22.31 71.29
C LEU A 427 59.89 22.14 72.69
N ARG A 428 59.72 20.94 73.28
CA ARG A 428 60.21 20.58 74.61
C ARG A 428 61.73 20.65 74.68
N ARG A 429 62.45 20.15 73.67
CA ARG A 429 63.92 20.26 73.62
C ARG A 429 64.40 21.71 73.53
N SER A 430 63.68 22.56 72.79
CA SER A 430 64.03 23.98 72.65
C SER A 430 63.74 24.75 73.94
N GLU A 431 62.67 24.39 74.67
CA GLU A 431 62.37 24.93 76.01
C GLU A 431 63.41 24.50 77.04
N GLU A 432 63.86 23.24 77.05
CA GLU A 432 64.95 22.75 77.91
C GLU A 432 66.22 23.62 77.74
N PHE A 433 66.57 24.06 76.52
CA PHE A 433 67.71 24.97 76.31
C PHE A 433 67.48 26.38 76.88
N ILE A 434 66.25 26.89 76.86
CA ILE A 434 65.90 28.18 77.48
C ILE A 434 66.01 28.05 79.01
N GLU A 435 65.55 26.94 79.60
CA GLU A 435 65.71 26.65 81.03
C GLU A 435 67.18 26.57 81.44
N LEU A 436 68.05 26.03 80.58
CA LEU A 436 69.50 25.96 80.77
C LEU A 436 70.23 27.31 80.54
N GLY A 437 69.50 28.40 80.29
CA GLY A 437 70.05 29.77 80.28
C GLY A 437 70.34 30.36 78.89
N VAL A 438 69.92 29.73 77.80
CA VAL A 438 70.05 30.28 76.45
C VAL A 438 69.06 31.44 76.25
N LYS A 439 69.56 32.63 75.87
CA LYS A 439 68.73 33.82 75.64
C LYS A 439 68.13 33.85 74.23
N ALA A 440 66.86 33.48 74.10
CA ALA A 440 66.10 33.58 72.85
C ALA A 440 65.48 34.99 72.66
N LYS A 441 65.55 35.55 71.44
CA LYS A 441 64.97 36.87 71.10
C LYS A 441 63.46 36.84 70.82
N LYS A 442 62.90 35.69 70.47
CA LYS A 442 61.45 35.47 70.22
C LYS A 442 61.03 34.18 70.93
N LYS A 443 59.88 34.18 71.59
CA LYS A 443 59.29 33.00 72.24
C LYS A 443 58.24 32.36 71.32
N ILE A 444 58.19 31.03 71.32
CA ILE A 444 57.16 30.28 70.60
C ILE A 444 55.91 30.25 71.49
N ASP A 445 54.75 30.62 70.94
CA ASP A 445 53.46 30.52 71.62
C ASP A 445 52.90 29.11 71.44
N THR A 446 52.95 28.31 72.50
CA THR A 446 52.69 26.88 72.48
C THR A 446 51.20 26.54 72.56
N GLN A 447 50.38 27.46 73.06
CA GLN A 447 48.92 27.29 73.17
C GLN A 447 48.25 27.35 71.80
N LYS A 448 48.62 28.31 70.95
CA LYS A 448 48.07 28.45 69.58
C LYS A 448 48.38 27.29 68.64
N LEU A 449 49.45 26.55 68.88
CA LEU A 449 49.89 25.45 68.02
C LEU A 449 49.15 24.14 68.27
N LEU A 450 48.68 23.91 69.50
CA LEU A 450 48.03 22.66 69.90
C LEU A 450 46.51 22.69 69.75
N GLY A 451 45.93 23.83 69.36
CA GLY A 451 44.50 23.96 69.12
C GLY A 451 43.65 23.85 70.39
N GLU A 452 44.22 24.19 71.55
CA GLU A 452 43.47 24.44 72.80
C GLU A 452 43.15 25.92 72.98
#